data_AF-A0A523TRI9-F1
#
_entry.id   AF-A0A523TRI9-F1
#
_cell.length_a   1.000
_cell.length_b   1.000
_cell.length_c   1.000
_cell.angle_alpha   90.00
_cell.angle_beta   90.00
_cell.angle_gamma   90.00
#
_symmetry.space_group_name_H-M   'P 1'
#
loop_
_entity.id
_entity.type
_entity.pdbx_description
1 polymer ?
#
loop_
_entity_poly.entity_id
_entity_poly.type
_entity_poly.pdbx_seq_one_letter_code
_entity_poly.pdbx_strand_id
1 'polypeptide(L)'
;MAKKEDKKFKDYIDYESPIIKFLNGEQTKLAEEHLKIIKALRINKHMTAKEIHDLYIDEETKKHTYTIKTIYRYLEKLEETDLVKISGHRLTKGKRLSEQLYTRTANIFFKAKKEEVYPEHAEKRKESLKKLHIVLQEIDDSPVIDYKEFEDLLIQKFDYEQEFNKEVVEVISKNKVLTELYSNMDIDFVNYINDLASTLLVLIKKPDLIKKIQKIYKE
;
A
#
# COMPACT_ATOMS: atom_id res chain seq x y z
N MET A 1 -2.60 20.17 37.33
CA MET A 1 -3.77 19.46 36.77
C MET A 1 -4.25 20.23 35.55
N ALA A 2 -3.92 19.75 34.34
CA ALA A 2 -4.41 20.39 33.11
C ALA A 2 -5.91 20.13 32.97
N LYS A 3 -6.71 21.19 32.85
CA LYS A 3 -8.14 21.09 32.55
C LYS A 3 -8.28 20.33 31.23
N LYS A 4 -8.93 19.16 31.25
CA LYS A 4 -9.42 18.53 30.01
C LYS A 4 -10.35 19.54 29.35
N GLU A 5 -9.92 20.14 28.24
CA GLU A 5 -10.81 20.95 27.42
C GLU A 5 -11.96 20.06 26.96
N ASP A 6 -13.19 20.42 27.34
CA ASP A 6 -14.38 19.77 26.81
C ASP A 6 -14.37 19.94 25.29
N LYS A 7 -14.24 18.82 24.57
CA LYS A 7 -14.34 18.81 23.11
C LYS A 7 -15.67 19.45 22.72
N LYS A 8 -15.62 20.47 21.86
CA LYS A 8 -16.81 21.24 21.41
C LYS A 8 -17.77 20.44 20.51
N PHE A 9 -17.53 19.15 20.32
CA PHE A 9 -18.28 18.27 19.44
C PHE A 9 -18.31 16.85 19.99
N LYS A 10 -19.27 16.06 19.49
CA LYS A 10 -19.39 14.63 19.73
C LYS A 10 -19.45 13.88 18.40
N ASP A 11 -18.60 12.86 18.26
CA ASP A 11 -18.54 12.00 17.09
C ASP A 11 -19.35 10.74 17.33
N TYR A 12 -20.11 10.34 16.31
CA TYR A 12 -20.88 9.11 16.25
C TYR A 12 -20.32 8.30 15.09
N ILE A 13 -19.53 7.28 15.41
CA ILE A 13 -18.84 6.44 14.43
C ILE A 13 -19.65 5.17 14.19
N ASP A 14 -19.92 4.84 12.94
CA ASP A 14 -20.72 3.67 12.52
C ASP A 14 -19.92 2.65 11.70
N TYR A 15 -18.66 2.95 11.40
CA TYR A 15 -17.78 2.09 10.60
C TYR A 15 -16.38 2.03 11.18
N GLU A 16 -15.90 0.80 11.35
CA GLU A 16 -14.50 0.51 11.64
C GLU A 16 -13.85 -0.17 10.43
N SER A 17 -12.70 0.36 10.02
CA SER A 17 -12.02 -0.11 8.82
C SER A 17 -11.32 -1.44 9.07
N PRO A 18 -11.36 -2.39 8.11
CA PRO A 18 -10.50 -3.58 8.16
C PRO A 18 -9.02 -3.20 8.22
N ILE A 19 -8.19 -4.16 8.66
CA ILE A 19 -6.75 -3.91 8.82
C ILE A 19 -6.09 -3.73 7.45
N ILE A 20 -6.38 -4.62 6.50
CA ILE A 20 -5.68 -4.72 5.22
C ILE A 20 -6.66 -4.68 4.06
N LYS A 21 -6.26 -3.98 2.99
CA LYS A 21 -6.93 -4.04 1.69
C LYS A 21 -5.91 -4.03 0.55
N PHE A 22 -6.16 -4.85 -0.46
CA PHE A 22 -5.40 -4.85 -1.71
C PHE A 22 -6.06 -3.91 -2.71
N LEU A 23 -5.26 -3.01 -3.29
CA LEU A 23 -5.70 -2.01 -4.26
C LEU A 23 -5.37 -2.47 -5.67
N ASN A 24 -6.36 -2.42 -6.56
CA ASN A 24 -6.09 -2.60 -7.99
C ASN A 24 -5.28 -1.41 -8.56
N GLY A 25 -4.92 -1.46 -9.85
CA GLY A 25 -4.09 -0.42 -10.48
C GLY A 25 -4.74 0.97 -10.48
N GLU A 26 -6.05 1.06 -10.69
CA GLU A 26 -6.78 2.32 -10.66
C GLU A 26 -6.84 2.90 -9.25
N GLN A 27 -7.20 2.08 -8.26
CA GLN A 27 -7.22 2.44 -6.85
C GLN A 27 -5.84 2.90 -6.36
N THR A 28 -4.78 2.23 -6.79
CA THR A 28 -3.40 2.60 -6.47
C THR A 28 -3.09 4.00 -6.98
N LYS A 29 -3.36 4.25 -8.27
CA LYS A 29 -3.13 5.57 -8.89
C LYS A 29 -3.91 6.67 -8.19
N LEU A 30 -5.18 6.43 -7.84
CA LEU A 30 -5.99 7.40 -7.12
C LEU A 30 -5.50 7.68 -5.71
N ALA A 31 -5.05 6.65 -4.99
CA ALA A 31 -4.48 6.81 -3.66
C ALA A 31 -3.18 7.65 -3.70
N GLU A 32 -2.38 7.52 -4.76
CA GLU A 32 -1.18 8.34 -5.00
C GLU A 32 -1.55 9.78 -5.40
N GLU A 33 -2.51 9.99 -6.31
CA GLU A 33 -3.01 11.31 -6.71
C GLU A 33 -3.59 12.11 -5.52
N HIS A 34 -4.23 11.41 -4.58
CA HIS A 34 -4.86 12.01 -3.39
C HIS A 34 -4.12 11.68 -2.09
N LEU A 35 -2.80 11.47 -2.16
CA LEU A 35 -1.97 11.03 -1.03
C LEU A 35 -2.14 11.89 0.23
N LYS A 36 -2.36 13.20 0.08
CA LYS A 36 -2.56 14.11 1.21
C LYS A 36 -3.80 13.76 2.04
N ILE A 37 -4.92 13.44 1.38
CA ILE A 37 -6.16 13.03 2.03
C ILE A 37 -5.96 11.66 2.68
N ILE A 38 -5.39 10.70 1.94
CA ILE A 38 -5.13 9.35 2.43
C ILE A 38 -4.22 9.37 3.68
N LYS A 39 -3.12 10.13 3.64
CA LYS A 39 -2.22 10.30 4.80
C LYS A 39 -2.90 10.98 5.98
N ALA A 40 -3.74 11.99 5.75
CA ALA A 40 -4.43 12.68 6.84
C ALA A 40 -5.47 11.78 7.52
N LEU A 41 -6.25 11.03 6.74
CA LEU A 41 -7.24 10.08 7.28
C LEU A 41 -6.58 8.89 7.98
N ARG A 42 -5.35 8.53 7.62
CA ARG A 42 -4.54 7.54 8.34
C ARG A 42 -4.15 8.01 9.74
N ILE A 43 -3.72 9.27 9.87
CA ILE A 43 -3.27 9.85 11.15
C ILE A 43 -4.46 10.16 12.06
N ASN A 44 -5.50 10.80 11.51
CA ASN A 44 -6.62 11.33 12.30
C ASN A 44 -7.81 10.37 12.39
N LYS A 45 -7.79 9.26 11.63
CA LYS A 45 -8.85 8.23 11.48
C LYS A 45 -10.15 8.75 10.90
N HIS A 46 -10.78 9.74 11.52
CA HIS A 46 -12.08 10.28 11.12
C HIS A 46 -11.97 11.80 10.97
N MET A 47 -12.27 12.31 9.77
CA MET A 47 -12.20 13.74 9.49
C MET A 47 -13.43 14.22 8.73
N THR A 48 -13.88 15.42 9.02
CA THR A 48 -14.89 16.13 8.22
C THR A 48 -14.27 16.65 6.92
N ALA A 49 -15.11 16.93 5.92
CA ALA A 49 -14.67 17.58 4.68
C ALA A 49 -13.96 18.93 4.93
N LYS A 50 -14.31 19.64 6.00
CA LYS A 50 -13.66 20.91 6.38
C LYS A 50 -12.26 20.69 6.91
N GLU A 51 -12.06 19.73 7.81
CA GLU A 51 -10.71 19.42 8.31
C GLU A 51 -9.81 18.91 7.18
N ILE A 52 -10.36 18.18 6.21
CA ILE A 52 -9.63 17.77 5.01
C ILE A 52 -9.33 18.98 4.11
N HIS A 53 -10.25 19.95 4.02
CA HIS A 53 -10.04 21.20 3.28
C HIS A 53 -8.95 22.07 3.89
N ASP A 54 -8.84 22.09 5.22
CA ASP A 54 -7.79 22.79 5.97
C ASP A 54 -6.38 22.24 5.67
N LEU A 55 -6.26 20.98 5.23
CA LEU A 55 -4.99 20.44 4.76
C LEU A 55 -4.42 21.26 3.60
N TYR A 56 -5.27 21.88 2.78
CA TYR A 56 -4.87 22.60 1.58
C TYR A 56 -4.76 24.12 1.81
N ILE A 57 -4.48 24.55 3.03
CA ILE A 57 -4.10 25.95 3.28
C ILE A 57 -2.66 26.15 2.82
N ASP A 58 -2.47 27.15 1.97
CA ASP A 58 -1.16 27.64 1.55
C ASP A 58 -0.50 28.41 2.70
N GLU A 59 0.74 28.06 3.04
CA GLU A 59 1.39 28.57 4.24
C GLU A 59 1.77 30.06 4.15
N GLU A 60 2.02 30.57 2.94
CA GLU A 60 2.42 31.96 2.71
C GLU A 60 1.20 32.88 2.69
N THR A 61 0.18 32.49 1.95
CA THR A 61 -1.01 33.31 1.71
C THR A 61 -2.13 33.09 2.74
N LYS A 62 -2.04 32.01 3.54
CA LYS A 62 -3.08 31.54 4.47
C LYS A 62 -4.45 31.31 3.81
N LYS A 63 -4.47 31.08 2.50
CA LYS A 63 -5.67 30.81 1.71
C LYS A 63 -5.71 29.35 1.30
N HIS A 64 -6.91 28.80 1.12
CA HIS A 64 -7.04 27.44 0.62
C HIS A 64 -6.69 27.39 -0.88
N THR A 65 -5.83 26.45 -1.26
CA THR A 65 -5.48 26.16 -2.67
C THR A 65 -6.68 25.63 -3.45
N TYR A 66 -7.63 24.97 -2.77
CA TYR A 66 -8.83 24.40 -3.38
C TYR A 66 -10.09 24.94 -2.71
N THR A 67 -11.21 24.89 -3.43
CA THR A 67 -12.53 25.17 -2.85
C THR A 67 -13.04 23.96 -2.07
N ILE A 68 -13.95 24.18 -1.11
CA ILE A 68 -14.61 23.07 -0.40
C ILE A 68 -15.36 22.13 -1.37
N LYS A 69 -15.93 22.67 -2.46
CA LYS A 69 -16.59 21.87 -3.51
C LYS A 69 -15.60 20.91 -4.19
N THR A 70 -14.38 21.35 -4.42
CA THR A 70 -13.31 20.51 -4.96
C THR A 70 -12.98 19.36 -4.02
N ILE A 71 -12.95 19.62 -2.70
CA ILE A 71 -12.71 18.58 -1.69
C ILE A 71 -13.82 17.54 -1.68
N TYR A 72 -15.09 17.96 -1.75
CA TYR A 72 -16.21 17.01 -1.89
C TYR A 72 -16.06 16.13 -3.13
N ARG A 73 -15.68 16.69 -4.28
CA ARG A 73 -15.43 15.91 -5.50
C ARG A 73 -14.29 14.91 -5.34
N TYR A 74 -13.23 15.26 -4.62
CA TYR A 74 -12.15 14.33 -4.31
C TYR A 74 -12.62 13.20 -3.40
N LEU A 75 -13.40 13.52 -2.36
CA LEU A 75 -13.94 12.51 -1.45
C LEU A 75 -14.94 11.57 -2.13
N GLU A 76 -15.80 12.11 -3.00
CA GLU A 76 -16.72 11.33 -3.84
C GLU A 76 -15.95 10.35 -4.73
N LYS A 77 -14.94 10.81 -5.46
CA LYS A 77 -14.08 9.94 -6.30
C LYS A 77 -13.37 8.85 -5.48
N LEU A 78 -12.89 9.19 -4.28
CA LEU A 78 -12.24 8.22 -3.39
C LEU A 78 -13.24 7.24 -2.76
N GLU A 79 -14.49 7.66 -2.57
CA GLU A 79 -15.57 6.82 -2.06
C GLU A 79 -16.09 5.85 -3.13
N GLU A 80 -16.31 6.34 -4.35
CA GLU A 80 -16.69 5.52 -5.51
C GLU A 80 -15.68 4.41 -5.80
N THR A 81 -14.40 4.65 -5.52
CA THR A 81 -13.32 3.67 -5.69
C THR A 81 -12.97 2.91 -4.42
N ASP A 82 -13.78 3.06 -3.37
CA ASP A 82 -13.69 2.32 -2.11
C ASP A 82 -12.31 2.50 -1.42
N LEU A 83 -11.72 3.69 -1.51
CA LEU A 83 -10.52 4.10 -0.78
C LEU A 83 -10.86 4.86 0.51
N VAL A 84 -11.97 5.59 0.48
CA VAL A 84 -12.53 6.36 1.59
C VAL A 84 -14.00 5.98 1.75
N LYS A 85 -14.55 6.13 2.96
CA LYS A 85 -15.96 5.90 3.22
C LYS A 85 -16.47 6.88 4.27
N ILE A 86 -17.76 7.23 4.20
CA ILE A 86 -18.45 7.86 5.31
C ILE A 86 -18.49 6.86 6.49
N SER A 87 -17.98 7.31 7.63
CA SER A 87 -17.81 6.53 8.88
C SER A 87 -18.66 7.04 10.03
N GLY A 88 -19.61 7.91 9.72
CA GLY A 88 -20.57 8.45 10.66
C GLY A 88 -20.63 9.96 10.61
N HIS A 89 -20.98 10.57 11.74
CA HIS A 89 -21.29 12.00 11.81
C HIS A 89 -20.76 12.69 13.07
N ARG A 90 -20.43 13.97 12.93
CA ARG A 90 -20.02 14.86 14.01
C ARG A 90 -21.12 15.86 14.34
N LEU A 91 -21.53 15.91 15.61
CA LEU A 91 -22.43 16.92 16.13
C LEU A 91 -21.64 17.99 16.89
N THR A 92 -21.59 19.20 16.35
CA THR A 92 -20.95 20.34 17.01
C THR A 92 -21.93 21.05 17.95
N LYS A 93 -21.49 21.36 19.18
CA LYS A 93 -22.33 22.06 20.17
C LYS A 93 -22.82 23.39 19.60
N GLY A 94 -24.14 23.61 19.63
CA GLY A 94 -24.77 24.82 19.11
C GLY A 94 -25.08 24.82 17.61
N LYS A 95 -24.71 23.77 16.85
CA LYS A 95 -25.14 23.59 15.46
C LYS A 95 -26.27 22.56 15.38
N ARG A 96 -27.27 22.84 14.52
CA ARG A 96 -28.37 21.91 14.25
C ARG A 96 -27.99 20.81 13.25
N LEU A 97 -27.08 21.10 12.33
CA LEU A 97 -26.64 20.16 11.30
C LEU A 97 -25.42 19.37 11.78
N SER A 98 -25.45 18.06 11.56
CA SER A 98 -24.31 17.17 11.73
C SER A 98 -23.43 17.16 10.47
N GLU A 99 -22.13 17.04 10.65
CA GLU A 99 -21.14 16.95 9.56
C GLU A 99 -20.79 15.48 9.31
N GLN A 100 -20.63 15.06 8.06
CA GLN A 100 -20.14 13.71 7.73
C GLN A 100 -18.68 13.55 8.12
N LEU A 101 -18.33 12.38 8.64
CA LEU A 101 -16.96 11.97 8.94
C LEU A 101 -16.51 10.94 7.91
N TYR A 102 -15.36 11.18 7.30
CA TYR A 102 -14.74 10.29 6.33
C TYR A 102 -13.60 9.53 7.00
N THR A 103 -13.39 8.28 6.59
CA THR A 103 -12.27 7.44 6.99
C THR A 103 -11.74 6.63 5.83
N ARG A 104 -10.52 6.07 5.95
CA ARG A 104 -9.99 5.12 4.98
C ARG A 104 -10.73 3.80 5.08
N THR A 105 -10.91 3.09 3.97
CA THR A 105 -11.55 1.76 3.96
C THR A 105 -10.64 0.63 4.45
N ALA A 106 -9.36 0.91 4.74
CA ALA A 106 -8.49 0.01 5.50
C ALA A 106 -7.34 0.77 6.17
N ASN A 107 -6.76 0.18 7.22
CA ASN A 107 -5.59 0.75 7.91
C ASN A 107 -4.32 0.69 7.04
N ILE A 108 -4.15 -0.41 6.29
CA ILE A 108 -3.00 -0.66 5.42
C ILE A 108 -3.51 -0.97 4.01
N PHE A 109 -2.91 -0.32 3.03
CA PHE A 109 -3.17 -0.57 1.62
C PHE A 109 -1.95 -1.26 1.00
N PHE A 110 -2.17 -2.44 0.43
CA PHE A 110 -1.18 -3.12 -0.41
C PHE A 110 -1.54 -2.90 -1.87
N LYS A 111 -0.55 -2.82 -2.76
CA LYS A 111 -0.83 -2.91 -4.19
C LYS A 111 -1.21 -4.36 -4.43
N ALA A 112 -2.37 -4.59 -5.05
CA ALA A 112 -2.64 -5.90 -5.61
C ALA A 112 -1.55 -6.13 -6.65
N LYS A 113 -0.61 -7.02 -6.34
CA LYS A 113 0.22 -7.58 -7.38
C LYS A 113 -0.77 -8.20 -8.35
N LYS A 114 -0.87 -7.66 -9.57
CA LYS A 114 -1.56 -8.37 -10.65
C LYS A 114 -1.03 -9.78 -10.54
N GLU A 115 -1.91 -10.75 -10.30
CA GLU A 115 -1.50 -12.13 -10.32
C GLU A 115 -0.74 -12.31 -11.61
N GLU A 116 0.56 -12.48 -11.48
CA GLU A 116 1.47 -12.57 -12.59
C GLU A 116 1.33 -13.97 -13.25
N VAL A 117 0.22 -14.64 -12.90
CA VAL A 117 -0.33 -15.95 -13.26
C VAL A 117 -1.14 -15.86 -14.55
N TYR A 118 -1.51 -14.66 -15.02
CA TYR A 118 -2.21 -14.54 -16.30
C TYR A 118 -1.27 -14.81 -17.49
N PRO A 119 -1.67 -15.66 -18.47
CA PRO A 119 -0.85 -16.00 -19.65
C PRO A 119 -0.33 -14.79 -20.43
N GLU A 120 -1.07 -13.68 -20.47
CA GLU A 120 -0.66 -12.43 -21.15
C GLU A 120 0.60 -11.77 -20.54
N HIS A 121 0.99 -12.17 -19.33
CA HIS A 121 2.19 -11.69 -18.67
C HIS A 121 3.37 -12.68 -18.74
N ALA A 122 3.14 -13.91 -19.20
CA ALA A 122 4.19 -14.91 -19.39
C ALA A 122 5.25 -14.44 -20.40
N GLU A 123 4.84 -13.80 -21.50
CA GLU A 123 5.76 -13.27 -22.49
C GLU A 123 6.59 -12.08 -21.96
N LYS A 124 5.96 -11.19 -21.17
CA LYS A 124 6.69 -10.09 -20.51
C LYS A 124 7.67 -10.62 -19.47
N ARG A 125 7.30 -11.66 -18.73
CA ARG A 125 8.16 -12.33 -17.76
C ARG A 125 9.38 -12.95 -18.45
N LYS A 126 9.18 -13.70 -19.54
CA LYS A 126 10.26 -14.23 -20.38
C LYS A 126 11.20 -13.13 -20.86
N GLU A 127 10.66 -12.03 -21.39
CA GLU A 127 11.46 -10.91 -21.86
C GLU A 127 12.30 -10.28 -20.73
N SER A 128 11.70 -10.07 -19.55
CA SER A 128 12.42 -9.57 -18.38
C SER A 128 13.50 -10.53 -17.89
N LEU A 129 13.25 -11.85 -17.92
CA LEU A 129 14.24 -12.87 -17.56
C LEU A 129 15.41 -12.89 -18.53
N LYS A 130 15.16 -12.72 -19.84
CA LYS A 130 16.23 -12.54 -20.84
C LYS A 130 17.09 -11.31 -20.56
N LYS A 131 16.45 -10.17 -20.26
CA LYS A 131 17.16 -8.93 -19.93
C LYS A 131 17.98 -9.06 -18.65
N LEU A 132 17.41 -9.66 -17.60
CA LEU A 132 18.11 -9.93 -16.35
C LEU A 132 19.33 -10.83 -16.57
N HIS A 133 19.17 -11.87 -17.39
CA HIS A 133 20.27 -12.76 -17.76
C HIS A 133 21.43 -11.99 -18.40
N ILE A 134 21.15 -11.12 -19.39
CA ILE A 134 22.16 -10.26 -20.03
C ILE A 134 22.85 -9.36 -19.01
N VAL A 135 22.07 -8.68 -18.15
CA VAL A 135 22.63 -7.79 -17.12
C VAL A 135 23.55 -8.56 -16.16
N LEU A 136 23.18 -9.77 -15.77
CA LEU A 136 23.98 -10.57 -14.85
C LEU A 136 25.28 -11.06 -15.50
N GLN A 137 25.28 -11.41 -16.79
CA GLN A 137 26.51 -11.75 -17.52
C GLN A 137 27.49 -10.56 -17.64
N GLU A 138 26.98 -9.34 -17.69
CA GLU A 138 27.83 -8.13 -17.74
C GLU A 138 28.41 -7.76 -16.36
N ILE A 139 27.79 -8.23 -15.27
CA ILE A 139 28.24 -7.96 -13.90
C ILE A 139 29.20 -9.05 -13.41
N ASP A 140 28.93 -10.29 -13.78
CA ASP A 140 29.70 -11.46 -13.42
C ASP A 140 30.10 -12.13 -14.74
N ASP A 141 31.40 -12.13 -15.07
CA ASP A 141 32.00 -12.70 -16.29
C ASP A 141 31.71 -14.20 -16.48
N SER A 142 30.96 -14.80 -15.55
CA SER A 142 30.54 -16.19 -15.57
C SER A 142 29.35 -16.40 -16.52
N PRO A 143 29.50 -17.22 -17.57
CA PRO A 143 28.42 -17.49 -18.51
C PRO A 143 27.32 -18.33 -17.84
N VAL A 144 26.06 -17.98 -18.04
CA VAL A 144 24.95 -18.91 -17.72
C VAL A 144 25.00 -20.06 -18.72
N ILE A 145 25.18 -21.26 -18.19
CA ILE A 145 25.39 -22.47 -19.01
C ILE A 145 24.08 -22.99 -19.58
N ASP A 146 22.98 -22.87 -18.83
CA ASP A 146 21.64 -23.27 -19.25
C ASP A 146 20.61 -22.17 -18.93
N TYR A 147 20.21 -21.43 -19.96
CA TYR A 147 19.21 -20.36 -19.85
C TYR A 147 17.84 -20.89 -19.44
N LYS A 148 17.45 -22.09 -19.90
CA LYS A 148 16.12 -22.65 -19.61
C LYS A 148 16.03 -23.09 -18.15
N GLU A 149 17.06 -23.77 -17.66
CA GLU A 149 17.14 -24.12 -16.24
C GLU A 149 17.19 -22.87 -15.35
N PHE A 150 17.92 -21.83 -15.76
CA PHE A 150 17.93 -20.54 -15.06
C PHE A 150 16.53 -19.89 -15.01
N GLU A 151 15.82 -19.88 -16.14
CA GLU A 151 14.45 -19.38 -16.24
C GLU A 151 13.52 -20.10 -15.26
N ASP A 152 13.54 -21.44 -15.26
CA ASP A 152 12.71 -22.27 -14.38
C ASP A 152 12.99 -22.02 -12.90
N LEU A 153 14.27 -21.87 -12.51
CA LEU A 153 14.64 -21.57 -11.12
C LEU A 153 14.22 -20.17 -10.69
N LEU A 154 14.29 -19.17 -11.57
CA LEU A 154 13.82 -17.83 -11.26
C LEU A 154 12.29 -17.75 -11.16
N ILE A 155 11.56 -18.48 -12.02
CA ILE A 155 10.12 -18.62 -11.88
C ILE A 155 9.77 -19.23 -10.53
N GLN A 156 10.44 -20.33 -10.16
CA GLN A 156 10.25 -20.96 -8.86
C GLN A 156 10.58 -20.01 -7.69
N LYS A 157 11.63 -19.18 -7.84
CA LYS A 157 11.98 -18.14 -6.85
C LYS A 157 10.85 -17.12 -6.71
N PHE A 158 10.28 -16.63 -7.81
CA PHE A 158 9.16 -15.69 -7.78
C PHE A 158 7.90 -16.32 -7.16
N ASP A 159 7.61 -17.57 -7.45
CA ASP A 159 6.46 -18.28 -6.86
C ASP A 159 6.59 -18.36 -5.33
N TYR A 160 7.78 -18.68 -4.83
CA TYR A 160 8.05 -18.64 -3.39
C TYR A 160 7.94 -17.23 -2.80
N GLU A 161 8.38 -16.19 -3.52
CA GLU A 161 8.16 -14.82 -3.04
C GLU A 161 6.69 -14.47 -2.94
N GLN A 162 5.85 -14.93 -3.87
CA GLN A 162 4.40 -14.69 -3.77
C GLN A 162 3.79 -15.43 -2.58
N GLU A 163 4.21 -16.67 -2.32
CA GLU A 163 3.81 -17.44 -1.14
C GLU A 163 4.21 -16.71 0.15
N PHE A 164 5.48 -16.29 0.26
CA PHE A 164 5.97 -15.58 1.43
C PHE A 164 5.36 -14.18 1.58
N ASN A 165 5.02 -13.49 0.48
CA ASN A 165 4.29 -12.22 0.56
C ASN A 165 2.93 -12.42 1.26
N LYS A 166 2.22 -13.52 0.97
CA LYS A 166 0.96 -13.85 1.65
C LYS A 166 1.19 -14.16 3.13
N GLU A 167 2.24 -14.92 3.46
CA GLU A 167 2.64 -15.22 4.85
C GLU A 167 2.93 -13.92 5.63
N VAL A 168 3.71 -13.00 5.05
CA VAL A 168 4.06 -11.71 5.68
C VAL A 168 2.80 -10.88 5.92
N VAL A 169 1.91 -10.75 4.93
CA VAL A 169 0.64 -10.02 5.07
C VAL A 169 -0.22 -10.63 6.20
N GLU A 170 -0.30 -11.96 6.26
CA GLU A 170 -1.05 -12.66 7.31
C GLU A 170 -0.47 -12.36 8.70
N VAL A 171 0.85 -12.42 8.84
CA VAL A 171 1.55 -12.09 10.10
C VAL A 171 1.30 -10.64 10.51
N ILE A 172 1.35 -9.69 9.57
CA ILE A 172 1.06 -8.27 9.83
C ILE A 172 -0.37 -8.11 10.35
N SER A 173 -1.35 -8.77 9.71
CA SER A 173 -2.77 -8.66 10.07
C SER A 173 -3.09 -9.17 11.48
N LYS A 174 -2.31 -10.12 11.99
CA LYS A 174 -2.50 -10.73 13.31
C LYS A 174 -1.66 -10.07 14.41
N ASN A 175 -0.65 -9.29 14.04
CA ASN A 175 0.28 -8.66 14.97
C ASN A 175 0.02 -7.16 15.09
N LYS A 176 -0.43 -6.70 16.27
CA LYS A 176 -0.76 -5.29 16.53
C LYS A 176 0.43 -4.34 16.32
N VAL A 177 1.63 -4.75 16.73
CA VAL A 177 2.85 -3.93 16.60
C VAL A 177 3.21 -3.75 15.13
N LEU A 178 3.14 -4.83 14.34
CA LEU A 178 3.40 -4.76 12.91
C LEU A 178 2.29 -3.99 12.18
N THR A 179 1.03 -4.19 12.56
CA THR A 179 -0.08 -3.41 12.02
C THR A 179 0.14 -1.92 12.23
N GLU A 180 0.52 -1.50 13.44
CA GLU A 180 0.79 -0.10 13.76
C GLU A 180 2.00 0.42 12.96
N LEU A 181 3.09 -0.35 12.88
CA LEU A 181 4.27 -0.01 12.09
C LEU A 181 3.91 0.23 10.61
N TYR A 182 3.22 -0.72 9.98
CA TYR A 182 2.83 -0.65 8.56
C TYR A 182 1.78 0.43 8.31
N SER A 183 0.86 0.66 9.26
CA SER A 183 -0.16 1.70 9.13
C SER A 183 0.42 3.11 9.04
N ASN A 184 1.68 3.32 9.43
CA ASN A 184 2.36 4.61 9.34
C ASN A 184 3.17 4.80 8.05
N MET A 185 3.24 3.77 7.20
CA MET A 185 3.97 3.79 5.93
C MET A 185 3.07 4.23 4.76
N ASP A 186 3.66 4.81 3.73
CA ASP A 186 2.93 5.00 2.46
C ASP A 186 2.87 3.68 1.68
N ILE A 187 2.01 3.66 0.66
CA ILE A 187 1.70 2.45 -0.09
C ILE A 187 2.97 1.89 -0.74
N ASP A 188 3.79 2.72 -1.35
CA ASP A 188 5.02 2.29 -1.99
C ASP A 188 5.98 1.65 -1.00
N PHE A 189 6.17 2.27 0.16
CA PHE A 189 7.06 1.74 1.18
C PHE A 189 6.52 0.45 1.81
N VAL A 190 5.20 0.33 2.01
CA VAL A 190 4.57 -0.92 2.45
C VAL A 190 4.90 -2.07 1.49
N ASN A 191 4.73 -1.86 0.19
CA ASN A 191 4.98 -2.91 -0.80
C ASN A 191 6.48 -3.22 -0.90
N TYR A 192 7.34 -2.20 -0.85
CA TYR A 192 8.79 -2.38 -0.86
C TYR A 192 9.29 -3.23 0.31
N ILE A 193 8.85 -2.93 1.54
CA ILE A 193 9.24 -3.71 2.72
C ILE A 193 8.72 -5.15 2.61
N ASN A 194 7.51 -5.34 2.09
CA ASN A 194 6.93 -6.68 1.87
C ASN A 194 7.73 -7.51 0.86
N ASP A 195 8.16 -6.86 -0.24
CA ASP A 195 8.98 -7.49 -1.27
C ASP A 195 10.36 -7.89 -0.73
N LEU A 196 11.00 -7.00 0.04
CA LEU A 196 12.25 -7.30 0.72
C LEU A 196 12.10 -8.46 1.71
N ALA A 197 11.07 -8.43 2.56
CA ALA A 197 10.81 -9.48 3.53
C ALA A 197 10.64 -10.84 2.84
N SER A 198 9.88 -10.87 1.74
CA SER A 198 9.64 -12.09 0.96
C SER A 198 10.92 -12.59 0.28
N THR A 199 11.72 -11.68 -0.29
CA THR A 199 13.03 -12.03 -0.87
C THR A 199 13.94 -12.67 0.18
N LEU A 200 14.04 -12.05 1.37
CA LEU A 200 14.84 -12.57 2.47
C LEU A 200 14.32 -13.94 2.95
N LEU A 201 13.00 -14.13 2.99
CA LEU A 201 12.41 -15.43 3.34
C LEU A 201 12.75 -16.51 2.32
N VAL A 202 12.84 -16.21 1.02
CA VAL A 202 13.36 -17.17 0.03
C VAL A 202 14.80 -17.53 0.35
N LEU A 203 15.66 -16.54 0.59
CA LEU A 203 17.08 -16.79 0.92
C LEU A 203 17.25 -17.68 2.16
N ILE A 204 16.41 -17.46 3.19
CA ILE A 204 16.48 -18.18 4.47
C ILE A 204 15.83 -19.58 4.37
N LYS A 205 14.62 -19.68 3.81
CA LYS A 205 13.80 -20.90 3.82
C LYS A 205 14.04 -21.81 2.61
N LYS A 206 14.64 -21.29 1.52
CA LYS A 206 14.91 -22.05 0.28
C LYS A 206 16.40 -21.97 -0.12
N PRO A 207 17.35 -22.28 0.78
CA PRO A 207 18.78 -22.15 0.47
C PRO A 207 19.22 -23.05 -0.69
N ASP A 208 18.58 -24.21 -0.90
CA ASP A 208 18.92 -25.12 -1.99
C ASP A 208 18.56 -24.56 -3.37
N LEU A 209 17.51 -23.73 -3.46
CA LEU A 209 17.19 -23.00 -4.69
C LEU A 209 18.32 -22.03 -5.05
N ILE A 210 18.84 -21.31 -4.05
CA ILE A 210 19.94 -20.37 -4.24
C ILE A 210 21.22 -21.09 -4.66
N LYS A 211 21.52 -22.25 -4.05
CA LYS A 211 22.65 -23.09 -4.48
C LYS A 211 22.53 -23.54 -5.93
N LYS A 212 21.31 -23.93 -6.38
CA LYS A 212 21.07 -24.32 -7.77
C LYS A 212 21.30 -23.16 -8.73
N ILE A 213 20.76 -21.97 -8.41
CA ILE A 213 21.00 -20.76 -9.21
C ILE A 213 22.50 -20.46 -9.28
N GLN A 214 23.21 -20.48 -8.15
CA GLN A 214 24.66 -20.25 -8.11
C GLN A 214 25.44 -21.26 -8.93
N LYS A 215 25.03 -22.53 -8.96
CA LYS A 215 25.70 -23.57 -9.74
C LYS A 215 25.63 -23.28 -11.25
N ILE A 216 24.48 -22.82 -11.75
CA ILE A 216 24.31 -22.44 -13.15
C ILE A 216 25.26 -21.30 -13.56
N TYR A 217 25.65 -20.45 -12.62
CA TYR A 217 26.60 -19.35 -12.81
C TYR A 217 28.06 -19.71 -12.54
N LYS A 218 28.42 -20.87 -11.98
CA LYS A 218 29.78 -21.12 -11.45
C LYS A 218 30.44 -22.40 -11.97
N GLU A 219 30.03 -22.90 -13.12
CA GLU A 219 30.75 -23.96 -13.84
C GLU A 219 31.43 -23.39 -15.11
#